data_AF-A0A1F1L2D7-F1
#
_entry.id   AF-A0A1F1L2D7-F1
#
_cell.length_a   1.000
_cell.length_b   1.000
_cell.length_c   1.000
_cell.angle_alpha   90.00
_cell.angle_beta   90.00
_cell.angle_gamma   90.00
#
_symmetry.space_group_name_H-M   'P 1'
#
loop_
_entity.id
_entity.type
_entity.pdbx_description
1 polymer ?
#
loop_
_entity_poly.entity_id
_entity_poly.type
_entity_poly.pdbx_seq_one_letter_code
_entity_poly.pdbx_strand_id
1 'polypeptide(L)'
;MNNPFLINGSLIPNVSINKLYIAYIPPHIINENLEGKYAGDIFSTQLIINEIKEKALQLNLNLSNIQEKKLPQYLEKSLYSNDEHIRKCAESITKIFGERLAIILLTLKMGVSENITKRKDWTKDNWVYWRNIQNVILVGGLSSGKIGEQFKEHIEKVFKLANVKQYNIILNEKCDEIAIRGSSSYINNKDKTKEYLIMDCGATFIKRSYISFKNDCELNVENLEKVLSKYVEWEYETLEEEKEEALKLHGHILKVIKDSLSYYNNKIRVGNEIIISVANYINNGVVENRGGYGKLRLLNDNYETFLSDCILKDLNIRFQIKLVHDGTAMAANFKNYSNSVCVSLGTCFGVGFP
;
A
#
# COMPACT_ATOMS: atom_id res chain seq x y z
N MET A 1 -0.97 22.75 -6.17
CA MET A 1 -2.42 22.54 -5.96
C MET A 1 -2.60 22.09 -4.53
N ASN A 2 -3.52 22.67 -3.76
CA ASN A 2 -3.79 22.16 -2.41
C ASN A 2 -4.36 20.74 -2.51
N ASN A 3 -3.86 19.79 -1.73
CA ASN A 3 -4.33 18.41 -1.76
C ASN A 3 -5.51 18.26 -0.78
N PRO A 4 -6.75 18.06 -1.26
CA PRO A 4 -7.94 17.99 -0.41
C PRO A 4 -8.04 16.67 0.40
N PHE A 5 -7.08 15.77 0.22
CA PHE A 5 -6.95 14.53 0.99
C PHE A 5 -5.95 14.66 2.15
N LEU A 6 -5.36 15.83 2.35
CA LEU A 6 -4.46 16.12 3.46
C LEU A 6 -5.11 17.13 4.41
N ILE A 7 -5.15 16.79 5.70
CA ILE A 7 -5.51 17.73 6.78
C ILE A 7 -4.29 17.85 7.68
N ASN A 8 -3.76 19.07 7.82
CA ASN A 8 -2.54 19.35 8.59
C ASN A 8 -1.33 18.46 8.19
N GLY A 9 -1.22 18.15 6.90
CA GLY A 9 -0.17 17.28 6.36
C GLY A 9 -0.44 15.77 6.50
N SER A 10 -1.49 15.38 7.21
CA SER A 10 -1.88 13.98 7.42
C SER A 10 -2.91 13.52 6.39
N LEU A 11 -2.70 12.33 5.84
CA LEU A 11 -3.63 11.71 4.91
C LEU A 11 -4.91 11.28 5.64
N ILE A 12 -6.08 11.67 5.11
CA ILE A 12 -7.36 11.30 5.70
C ILE A 12 -8.01 10.07 5.03
N PRO A 13 -8.82 9.28 5.77
CA PRO A 13 -9.42 8.03 5.28
C PRO A 13 -10.22 8.13 3.97
N ASN A 14 -10.81 9.29 3.69
CA ASN A 14 -11.65 9.51 2.50
C ASN A 14 -10.87 9.34 1.18
N VAL A 15 -9.54 9.39 1.18
CA VAL A 15 -8.70 9.19 -0.03
C VAL A 15 -8.90 7.83 -0.69
N SER A 16 -9.30 6.82 0.08
CA SER A 16 -9.31 5.42 -0.34
C SER A 16 -10.12 5.21 -1.62
N ILE A 17 -9.51 4.68 -2.68
CA ILE A 17 -10.23 4.44 -3.95
C ILE A 17 -11.01 3.13 -3.99
N ASN A 18 -10.90 2.26 -2.97
CA ASN A 18 -11.62 0.97 -2.93
C ASN A 18 -13.15 1.13 -3.05
N LYS A 19 -13.70 2.21 -2.49
CA LYS A 19 -15.14 2.55 -2.56
C LYS A 19 -15.49 3.46 -3.74
N LEU A 20 -14.61 3.61 -4.72
CA LEU A 20 -14.94 4.33 -5.94
C LEU A 20 -15.99 3.53 -6.71
N TYR A 21 -17.19 4.08 -6.84
CA TYR A 21 -18.29 3.47 -7.57
C TYR A 21 -18.19 3.82 -9.06
N ILE A 22 -18.26 2.80 -9.92
CA ILE A 22 -18.24 2.96 -11.38
C ILE A 22 -19.68 3.09 -11.85
N ALA A 23 -20.17 4.32 -12.00
CA ALA A 23 -21.54 4.60 -12.44
C ALA A 23 -21.67 4.73 -13.96
N TYR A 24 -20.60 5.13 -14.62
CA TYR A 24 -20.56 5.36 -16.07
C TYR A 24 -19.22 4.93 -16.66
N ILE A 25 -19.28 4.21 -17.77
CA ILE A 25 -18.14 3.85 -18.61
C ILE A 25 -18.43 4.29 -20.05
N PRO A 26 -17.50 4.98 -20.74
CA PRO A 26 -17.66 5.28 -22.16
C PRO A 26 -17.91 4.00 -22.98
N PRO A 27 -18.85 4.01 -23.92
CA PRO A 27 -19.20 2.82 -24.68
C PRO A 27 -18.02 2.34 -25.55
N HIS A 28 -17.92 1.02 -25.74
CA HIS A 28 -16.97 0.36 -26.64
C HIS A 28 -15.48 0.51 -26.31
N ILE A 29 -15.10 0.90 -25.08
CA ILE A 29 -13.68 0.99 -24.68
C ILE A 29 -13.12 -0.31 -24.07
N ILE A 30 -13.99 -1.15 -23.50
CA ILE A 30 -13.68 -2.48 -22.97
C ILE A 30 -14.86 -3.43 -23.24
N ASN A 31 -14.63 -4.74 -23.13
CA ASN A 31 -15.68 -5.75 -23.37
C ASN A 31 -16.54 -6.04 -22.14
N GLU A 32 -16.03 -5.78 -20.93
CA GLU A 32 -16.77 -6.06 -19.70
C GLU A 32 -17.70 -4.91 -19.31
N ASN A 33 -18.90 -5.24 -18.82
CA ASN A 33 -19.72 -4.27 -18.12
C ASN A 33 -19.31 -4.23 -16.63
N LEU A 34 -18.69 -3.13 -16.22
CA LEU A 34 -18.26 -2.89 -14.83
C LEU A 34 -19.11 -1.82 -14.14
N GLU A 35 -20.13 -1.27 -14.82
CA GLU A 35 -21.05 -0.32 -14.22
C GLU A 35 -21.81 -0.97 -13.05
N GLY A 36 -22.02 -0.19 -12.00
CA GLY A 36 -22.68 -0.65 -10.79
C GLY A 36 -21.77 -1.29 -9.73
N LYS A 37 -20.48 -1.47 -10.03
CA LYS A 37 -19.49 -2.09 -9.12
C LYS A 37 -18.60 -1.06 -8.45
N TYR A 38 -18.03 -1.40 -7.30
CA TYR A 38 -16.94 -0.63 -6.69
C TYR A 38 -15.58 -1.07 -7.23
N ALA A 39 -14.59 -0.19 -7.19
CA ALA A 39 -13.22 -0.48 -7.61
C ALA A 39 -12.63 -1.73 -6.91
N GLY A 40 -12.92 -1.90 -5.61
CA GLY A 40 -12.49 -3.08 -4.85
C GLY A 40 -13.14 -4.39 -5.31
N ASP A 41 -14.30 -4.33 -5.96
CA ASP A 41 -15.03 -5.52 -6.45
C ASP A 41 -14.54 -5.99 -7.81
N ILE A 42 -13.79 -5.15 -8.54
CA ILE A 42 -13.32 -5.45 -9.90
C ILE A 42 -11.81 -5.67 -9.96
N PHE A 43 -11.04 -5.11 -9.01
CA PHE A 43 -9.59 -5.28 -8.98
C PHE A 43 -9.09 -5.54 -7.55
N SER A 44 -8.51 -6.72 -7.35
CA SER A 44 -7.78 -7.08 -6.15
C SER A 44 -6.86 -8.28 -6.43
N THR A 45 -5.89 -8.51 -5.54
CA THR A 45 -5.05 -9.72 -5.61
C THR A 45 -5.89 -10.99 -5.58
N GLN A 46 -6.97 -11.02 -4.79
CA GLN A 46 -7.83 -12.19 -4.70
C GLN A 46 -8.58 -12.47 -6.00
N LEU A 47 -9.07 -11.43 -6.69
CA LEU A 47 -9.74 -11.59 -7.98
C LEU A 47 -8.79 -12.14 -9.05
N ILE A 48 -7.54 -11.65 -9.07
CA ILE A 48 -6.51 -12.18 -9.97
C ILE A 48 -6.20 -13.65 -9.64
N ILE A 49 -6.07 -13.98 -8.36
CA ILE A 49 -5.86 -15.35 -7.90
C ILE A 49 -7.00 -16.27 -8.36
N ASN A 50 -8.24 -15.83 -8.23
CA ASN A 50 -9.41 -16.61 -8.65
C ASN A 50 -9.37 -16.86 -10.17
N GLU A 51 -9.08 -15.85 -10.97
CA GLU A 51 -8.93 -15.99 -12.43
C GLU A 51 -7.79 -16.97 -12.80
N ILE A 52 -6.65 -16.91 -12.09
CA ILE A 52 -5.55 -17.87 -12.29
C ILE A 52 -6.00 -19.30 -11.96
N LYS A 53 -6.76 -19.49 -10.89
CA LYS A 53 -7.29 -20.81 -10.50
C LYS A 53 -8.24 -21.35 -11.56
N GLU A 54 -9.14 -20.53 -12.07
CA GLU A 54 -10.07 -20.91 -13.15
C GLU A 54 -9.33 -21.32 -14.43
N LYS A 55 -8.22 -20.65 -14.74
CA LYS A 55 -7.37 -20.92 -15.90
C LYS A 55 -6.19 -21.86 -15.62
N ALA A 56 -6.13 -22.51 -14.45
CA ALA A 56 -4.95 -23.24 -14.01
C ALA A 56 -4.51 -24.34 -14.99
N LEU A 57 -5.47 -25.07 -15.59
CA LEU A 57 -5.18 -26.09 -16.59
C LEU A 57 -4.54 -25.50 -17.85
N GLN A 58 -5.03 -24.36 -18.33
CA GLN A 58 -4.50 -23.67 -19.52
C GLN A 58 -3.11 -23.05 -19.25
N LEU A 59 -2.85 -22.66 -18.01
CA LEU A 59 -1.56 -22.17 -17.56
C LEU A 59 -0.58 -23.31 -17.20
N ASN A 60 -1.00 -24.57 -17.29
CA ASN A 60 -0.25 -25.74 -16.87
C ASN A 60 0.21 -25.67 -15.39
N LEU A 61 -0.68 -25.20 -14.51
CA LEU A 61 -0.43 -25.05 -13.08
C LEU A 61 -1.09 -26.19 -12.29
N ASN A 62 -0.29 -26.93 -11.53
CA ASN A 62 -0.81 -27.86 -10.54
C ASN A 62 -1.06 -27.13 -9.20
N LEU A 63 -2.31 -26.75 -8.97
CA LEU A 63 -2.72 -26.00 -7.78
C LEU A 63 -2.45 -26.72 -6.46
N SER A 64 -2.42 -28.05 -6.43
CA SER A 64 -2.16 -28.83 -5.20
C SER A 64 -0.76 -28.58 -4.61
N ASN A 65 0.20 -28.14 -5.44
CA ASN A 65 1.58 -27.91 -5.05
C ASN A 65 1.93 -26.42 -4.85
N ILE A 66 0.96 -25.52 -5.01
CA ILE A 66 1.20 -24.07 -5.02
C ILE A 66 0.40 -23.41 -3.89
N GLN A 67 1.10 -22.72 -3.00
CA GLN A 67 0.44 -21.83 -2.04
C GLN A 67 -0.28 -20.71 -2.78
N GLU A 68 -1.55 -20.49 -2.48
CA GLU A 68 -2.42 -19.52 -3.16
C GLU A 68 -1.80 -18.13 -3.32
N LYS A 69 -1.19 -17.60 -2.25
CA LYS A 69 -0.50 -16.30 -2.25
C LYS A 69 0.67 -16.18 -3.23
N LYS A 70 1.19 -17.30 -3.75
CA LYS A 70 2.27 -17.32 -4.75
C LYS A 70 1.75 -17.35 -6.18
N LEU A 71 0.46 -17.57 -6.43
CA LEU A 71 -0.09 -17.68 -7.78
C LEU A 71 0.23 -16.49 -8.69
N PRO A 72 0.23 -15.22 -8.23
CA PRO A 72 0.65 -14.10 -9.07
C PRO A 72 2.09 -14.23 -9.60
N GLN A 73 3.01 -14.85 -8.83
CA GLN A 73 4.38 -15.11 -9.27
C GLN A 73 4.44 -16.19 -10.36
N TYR A 74 3.50 -17.13 -10.35
CA TYR A 74 3.38 -18.14 -11.41
C TYR A 74 2.78 -17.53 -12.67
N LEU A 75 1.78 -16.63 -12.55
CA LEU A 75 1.26 -15.86 -13.69
C LEU A 75 2.37 -15.06 -14.38
N GLU A 76 3.21 -14.36 -13.61
CA GLU A 76 4.37 -13.63 -14.14
C GLU A 76 5.29 -14.56 -14.97
N LYS A 77 5.63 -15.74 -14.43
CA LYS A 77 6.43 -16.74 -15.18
C LYS A 77 5.74 -17.20 -16.46
N SER A 78 4.43 -17.40 -16.44
CA SER A 78 3.66 -17.80 -17.62
C SER A 78 3.71 -16.76 -18.75
N LEU A 79 3.87 -15.46 -18.45
CA LEU A 79 4.07 -14.42 -19.46
C LEU A 79 5.40 -14.53 -20.22
N TYR A 80 6.39 -15.23 -19.64
CA TYR A 80 7.68 -15.52 -20.29
C TYR A 80 7.74 -16.93 -20.90
N SER A 81 6.63 -17.67 -20.90
CA SER A 81 6.60 -19.03 -21.46
C SER A 81 6.94 -19.04 -22.95
N ASN A 82 7.72 -20.04 -23.36
CA ASN A 82 7.94 -20.36 -24.78
C ASN A 82 6.72 -21.04 -25.40
N ASP A 83 5.84 -21.63 -24.59
CA ASP A 83 4.55 -22.15 -25.04
C ASP A 83 3.58 -20.99 -25.29
N GLU A 84 3.18 -20.81 -26.54
CA GLU A 84 2.30 -19.74 -26.98
C GLU A 84 0.91 -19.81 -26.34
N HIS A 85 0.38 -21.01 -26.06
CA HIS A 85 -0.92 -21.17 -25.43
C HIS A 85 -0.89 -20.71 -23.97
N ILE A 86 0.14 -21.10 -23.23
CA ILE A 86 0.35 -20.65 -21.84
C ILE A 86 0.54 -19.13 -21.80
N ARG A 87 1.39 -18.60 -22.69
CA ARG A 87 1.68 -17.16 -22.75
C ARG A 87 0.41 -16.35 -23.07
N LYS A 88 -0.35 -16.73 -24.09
CA LYS A 88 -1.61 -16.05 -24.45
C LYS A 88 -2.66 -16.15 -23.35
N CYS A 89 -2.71 -17.27 -22.63
CA CYS A 89 -3.60 -17.42 -21.48
C CYS A 89 -3.24 -16.40 -20.38
N ALA A 90 -1.95 -16.27 -20.04
CA ALA A 90 -1.47 -15.28 -19.07
C ALA A 90 -1.70 -13.83 -19.54
N GLU A 91 -1.47 -13.54 -20.82
CA GLU A 91 -1.78 -12.24 -21.44
C GLU A 91 -3.29 -11.93 -21.35
N SER A 92 -4.16 -12.92 -21.49
CA SER A 92 -5.62 -12.72 -21.34
C SER A 92 -6.02 -12.30 -19.93
N ILE A 93 -5.35 -12.85 -18.90
CA ILE A 93 -5.61 -12.51 -17.49
C ILE A 93 -5.12 -11.09 -17.23
N THR A 94 -3.90 -10.76 -17.64
CA THR A 94 -3.36 -9.40 -17.47
C THR A 94 -4.15 -8.35 -18.25
N LYS A 95 -4.71 -8.70 -19.41
CA LYS A 95 -5.65 -7.86 -20.16
C LYS A 95 -6.88 -7.50 -19.34
N ILE A 96 -7.58 -8.51 -18.78
CA ILE A 96 -8.79 -8.30 -17.98
C ILE A 96 -8.52 -7.30 -16.85
N PHE A 97 -7.48 -7.57 -16.05
CA PHE A 97 -7.20 -6.72 -14.88
C PHE A 97 -6.56 -5.38 -15.24
N GLY A 98 -5.80 -5.31 -16.34
CA GLY A 98 -5.28 -4.06 -16.89
C GLY A 98 -6.40 -3.13 -17.37
N GLU A 99 -7.40 -3.67 -18.07
CA GLU A 99 -8.60 -2.94 -18.51
C GLU A 99 -9.43 -2.47 -17.31
N ARG A 100 -9.65 -3.32 -16.30
CA ARG A 100 -10.36 -2.94 -15.07
C ARG A 100 -9.64 -1.83 -14.30
N LEU A 101 -8.31 -1.91 -14.15
CA LEU A 101 -7.51 -0.85 -13.55
C LEU A 101 -7.60 0.44 -14.36
N ALA A 102 -7.61 0.34 -15.69
CA ALA A 102 -7.78 1.49 -16.58
C ALA A 102 -9.13 2.19 -16.36
N ILE A 103 -10.23 1.44 -16.20
CA ILE A 103 -11.55 2.02 -15.91
C ILE A 103 -11.58 2.75 -14.57
N ILE A 104 -10.94 2.21 -13.53
CA ILE A 104 -10.83 2.86 -12.23
C ILE A 104 -10.11 4.22 -12.39
N LEU A 105 -8.95 4.22 -13.05
CA LEU A 105 -8.17 5.44 -13.28
C LEU A 105 -8.90 6.44 -14.19
N LEU A 106 -9.54 5.96 -15.25
CA LEU A 106 -10.31 6.78 -16.18
C LEU A 106 -11.50 7.45 -15.48
N THR A 107 -12.19 6.71 -14.61
CA THR A 107 -13.28 7.24 -13.77
C THR A 107 -12.79 8.41 -12.92
N LEU A 108 -11.63 8.27 -12.26
CA LEU A 108 -10.99 9.34 -11.48
C LEU A 108 -10.57 10.52 -12.36
N LYS A 109 -10.05 10.26 -13.56
CA LYS A 109 -9.58 11.30 -14.49
C LYS A 109 -10.74 12.14 -15.03
N MET A 110 -11.79 11.47 -15.49
CA MET A 110 -12.93 12.12 -16.10
C MET A 110 -13.75 12.86 -15.05
N GLY A 111 -14.10 12.20 -13.94
CA GLY A 111 -14.98 12.76 -12.91
C GLY A 111 -16.27 13.30 -13.53
N VAL A 112 -17.01 12.45 -14.26
CA VAL A 112 -18.33 12.81 -14.83
C VAL A 112 -19.39 12.85 -13.72
N SER A 113 -20.49 13.54 -13.97
CA SER A 113 -21.59 13.76 -13.02
C SER A 113 -22.12 12.48 -12.35
N GLU A 114 -22.26 11.43 -13.13
CA GLU A 114 -22.78 10.12 -12.74
C GLU A 114 -21.88 9.48 -11.68
N ASN A 115 -20.57 9.56 -11.89
CA ASN A 115 -19.57 9.05 -10.94
C ASN A 115 -19.45 9.96 -9.71
N ILE A 116 -19.47 11.29 -9.91
CA ILE A 116 -19.39 12.27 -8.82
C ILE A 116 -20.55 12.11 -7.83
N THR A 117 -21.78 12.02 -8.32
CA THR A 117 -22.99 11.98 -7.47
C THR A 117 -23.09 10.72 -6.62
N LYS A 118 -22.40 9.64 -7.01
CA LYS A 118 -22.34 8.38 -6.26
C LYS A 118 -21.32 8.41 -5.11
N ARG A 119 -20.37 9.36 -5.11
CA ARG A 119 -19.34 9.48 -4.08
C ARG A 119 -19.53 10.71 -3.21
N LYS A 120 -20.51 10.63 -2.32
CA LYS A 120 -20.99 11.78 -1.50
C LYS A 120 -19.99 12.29 -0.46
N ASP A 121 -19.01 11.46 -0.08
CA ASP A 121 -17.93 11.83 0.85
C ASP A 121 -16.83 12.66 0.18
N TRP A 122 -16.85 12.81 -1.15
CA TRP A 122 -15.92 13.64 -1.91
C TRP A 122 -16.56 14.95 -2.36
N THR A 123 -15.81 16.03 -2.20
CA THR A 123 -16.18 17.35 -2.73
C THR A 123 -15.73 17.49 -4.19
N LYS A 124 -16.13 18.59 -4.83
CA LYS A 124 -15.63 18.97 -6.16
C LYS A 124 -14.11 19.06 -6.21
N ASP A 125 -13.47 19.53 -5.15
CA ASP A 125 -12.02 19.70 -5.09
C ASP A 125 -11.29 18.36 -5.11
N ASN A 126 -11.84 17.32 -4.47
CA ASN A 126 -11.29 15.96 -4.52
C ASN A 126 -11.27 15.42 -5.96
N TRP A 127 -12.36 15.61 -6.71
CA TRP A 127 -12.45 15.19 -8.12
C TRP A 127 -11.54 16.01 -9.04
N VAL A 128 -11.48 17.33 -8.83
CA VAL A 128 -10.56 18.22 -9.56
C VAL A 128 -9.11 17.83 -9.31
N TYR A 129 -8.76 17.47 -8.08
CA TYR A 129 -7.42 17.02 -7.73
C TYR A 129 -7.06 15.75 -8.52
N TRP A 130 -7.91 14.71 -8.50
CA TRP A 130 -7.68 13.49 -9.28
C TRP A 130 -7.54 13.75 -10.77
N ARG A 131 -8.42 14.57 -11.36
CA ARG A 131 -8.32 14.97 -12.77
C ARG A 131 -6.98 15.62 -13.11
N ASN A 132 -6.42 16.40 -12.19
CA ASN A 132 -5.20 17.16 -12.41
C ASN A 132 -3.91 16.39 -12.09
N ILE A 133 -3.98 15.23 -11.44
CA ILE A 133 -2.84 14.33 -11.29
C ILE A 133 -2.27 14.01 -12.68
N GLN A 134 -0.94 14.06 -12.78
CA GLN A 134 -0.20 13.79 -14.00
C GLN A 134 0.44 12.40 -13.95
N ASN A 135 1.00 12.03 -12.80
CA ASN A 135 1.70 10.76 -12.65
C ASN A 135 0.95 9.82 -11.72
N VAL A 136 0.78 8.57 -12.13
CA VAL A 136 0.31 7.47 -11.28
C VAL A 136 1.46 6.49 -11.14
N ILE A 137 1.96 6.39 -9.93
CA ILE A 137 3.06 5.49 -9.57
C ILE A 137 2.43 4.22 -9.02
N LEU A 138 2.55 3.13 -9.76
CA LEU A 138 2.03 1.83 -9.35
C LEU A 138 3.09 1.09 -8.55
N VAL A 139 2.69 0.62 -7.37
CA VAL A 139 3.57 -0.08 -6.43
C VAL A 139 2.91 -1.36 -5.92
N GLY A 140 3.71 -2.25 -5.34
CA GLY A 140 3.26 -3.56 -4.86
C GLY A 140 3.51 -4.69 -5.87
N GLY A 141 3.36 -5.93 -5.42
CA GLY A 141 3.79 -7.11 -6.17
C GLY A 141 3.02 -7.37 -7.49
N LEU A 142 1.87 -6.72 -7.69
CA LEU A 142 1.10 -6.78 -8.93
C LEU A 142 1.47 -5.70 -9.95
N SER A 143 2.42 -4.83 -9.62
CA SER A 143 2.84 -3.71 -10.49
C SER A 143 4.29 -3.83 -10.99
N SER A 144 4.98 -4.89 -10.59
CA SER A 144 6.37 -5.18 -10.97
C SER A 144 6.43 -6.08 -12.19
N GLY A 145 7.55 -6.03 -12.92
CA GLY A 145 7.83 -6.93 -14.03
C GLY A 145 6.82 -6.81 -15.18
N LYS A 146 6.63 -7.91 -15.90
CA LYS A 146 5.81 -7.99 -17.11
C LYS A 146 4.32 -7.82 -16.82
N ILE A 147 3.81 -8.25 -15.67
CA ILE A 147 2.43 -7.91 -15.26
C ILE A 147 2.25 -6.39 -15.22
N GLY A 148 3.16 -5.66 -14.57
CA GLY A 148 3.09 -4.20 -14.48
C GLY A 148 3.14 -3.51 -15.84
N GLU A 149 4.04 -3.98 -16.72
CA GLU A 149 4.15 -3.51 -18.11
C GLU A 149 2.85 -3.74 -18.89
N GLN A 150 2.25 -4.94 -18.80
CA GLN A 150 0.97 -5.24 -19.44
C GLN A 150 -0.16 -4.35 -18.91
N PHE A 151 -0.25 -4.13 -17.59
CA PHE A 151 -1.23 -3.20 -17.03
C PHE A 151 -1.06 -1.79 -17.58
N LYS A 152 0.17 -1.28 -17.63
CA LYS A 152 0.47 0.03 -18.23
C LYS A 152 -0.01 0.10 -19.68
N GLU A 153 0.31 -0.89 -20.51
CA GLU A 153 -0.14 -0.92 -21.90
C GLU A 153 -1.67 -0.89 -22.04
N HIS A 154 -2.39 -1.67 -21.22
CA HIS A 154 -3.85 -1.72 -21.25
C HIS A 154 -4.48 -0.41 -20.76
N ILE A 155 -3.89 0.24 -19.76
CA ILE A 155 -4.29 1.59 -19.34
C ILE A 155 -4.16 2.58 -20.51
N GLU A 156 -3.01 2.61 -21.18
CA GLU A 156 -2.77 3.51 -22.31
C GLU A 156 -3.76 3.25 -23.46
N LYS A 157 -4.03 1.97 -23.79
CA LYS A 157 -5.01 1.57 -24.82
C LYS A 157 -6.42 2.07 -24.48
N VAL A 158 -6.90 1.86 -23.26
CA VAL A 158 -8.25 2.27 -22.83
C VAL A 158 -8.40 3.80 -22.80
N PHE A 159 -7.39 4.54 -22.30
CA PHE A 159 -7.43 6.01 -22.31
C PHE A 159 -7.45 6.58 -23.73
N LYS A 160 -6.69 5.96 -24.65
CA LYS A 160 -6.72 6.32 -26.07
C LYS A 160 -8.10 6.09 -26.69
N LEU A 161 -8.73 4.95 -26.43
CA LEU A 161 -10.08 4.64 -26.91
C LEU A 161 -11.13 5.62 -26.35
N ALA A 162 -10.98 6.03 -25.09
CA ALA A 162 -11.86 7.03 -24.47
C ALA A 162 -11.59 8.48 -24.93
N ASN A 163 -10.55 8.73 -25.73
CA ASN A 163 -10.09 10.06 -26.11
C ASN A 163 -9.84 10.99 -24.89
N VAL A 164 -9.26 10.44 -23.82
CA VAL A 164 -8.93 11.17 -22.59
C VAL A 164 -7.41 11.23 -22.43
N LYS A 165 -6.88 12.41 -22.07
CA LYS A 165 -5.45 12.56 -21.77
C LYS A 165 -5.05 11.61 -20.63
N GLN A 166 -4.16 10.68 -20.93
CA GLN A 166 -3.69 9.67 -19.99
C GLN A 166 -2.84 10.23 -18.85
N TYR A 167 -2.80 9.49 -17.74
CA TYR A 167 -1.75 9.63 -16.74
C TYR A 167 -0.43 9.09 -17.29
N ASN A 168 0.68 9.64 -16.82
CA ASN A 168 1.97 9.00 -16.95
C ASN A 168 2.07 7.87 -15.92
N ILE A 169 2.07 6.61 -16.38
CA ILE A 169 2.18 5.44 -15.51
C ILE A 169 3.66 5.14 -15.26
N ILE A 170 4.05 5.21 -13.98
CA ILE A 170 5.39 4.93 -13.49
C ILE A 170 5.33 3.60 -12.75
N LEU A 171 6.18 2.66 -13.16
CA LEU A 171 6.36 1.37 -12.47
C LEU A 171 7.62 1.44 -11.61
N ASN A 172 7.60 0.78 -10.47
CA ASN A 172 8.77 0.67 -9.60
C ASN A 172 9.26 -0.77 -9.54
N GLU A 173 10.55 -1.01 -9.80
CA GLU A 173 11.13 -2.35 -9.80
C GLU A 173 11.35 -2.89 -8.38
N LYS A 174 11.57 -2.01 -7.39
CA LYS A 174 11.88 -2.39 -5.99
C LYS A 174 10.66 -2.26 -5.08
N CYS A 175 9.62 -3.04 -5.35
CA CYS A 175 8.34 -2.94 -4.63
C CYS A 175 8.41 -3.37 -3.16
N ASP A 176 9.24 -4.35 -2.80
CA ASP A 176 9.18 -5.01 -1.48
C ASP A 176 9.68 -4.15 -0.31
N GLU A 177 10.53 -3.17 -0.60
CA GLU A 177 11.18 -2.28 0.38
C GLU A 177 10.64 -0.86 0.36
N ILE A 178 9.60 -0.59 -0.43
CA ILE A 178 9.26 0.78 -0.78
C ILE A 178 8.76 1.61 0.41
N ALA A 179 7.96 1.00 1.29
CA ALA A 179 7.51 1.61 2.53
C ALA A 179 8.70 1.85 3.49
N ILE A 180 9.65 0.91 3.59
CA ILE A 180 10.85 1.04 4.41
C ILE A 180 11.73 2.20 3.91
N ARG A 181 11.98 2.26 2.60
CA ARG A 181 12.78 3.31 1.97
C ARG A 181 12.13 4.67 2.12
N GLY A 182 10.83 4.80 1.87
CA GLY A 182 10.15 6.07 2.05
C GLY A 182 10.01 6.47 3.53
N SER A 183 9.86 5.51 4.45
CA SER A 183 9.89 5.77 5.91
C SER A 183 11.20 6.41 6.38
N SER A 184 12.32 6.13 5.71
CA SER A 184 13.63 6.76 6.02
C SER A 184 13.64 8.30 5.87
N SER A 185 12.67 8.86 5.14
CA SER A 185 12.55 10.31 4.98
C SER A 185 12.04 11.02 6.23
N TYR A 186 11.45 10.30 7.18
CA TYR A 186 10.86 10.84 8.41
C TYR A 186 11.82 10.88 9.60
N ILE A 187 13.07 10.46 9.42
CA ILE A 187 14.13 10.56 10.44
C ILE A 187 14.64 11.99 10.51
N ASN A 188 14.55 12.59 11.70
CA ASN A 188 14.95 13.96 11.98
C ASN A 188 16.37 13.95 12.55
N ASN A 189 17.35 14.44 11.79
CA ASN A 189 18.79 14.43 12.11
C ASN A 189 19.46 13.07 11.86
N LYS A 190 19.69 12.80 10.58
CA LYS A 190 20.38 11.60 10.08
C LYS A 190 21.85 11.61 10.51
N ASP A 191 22.17 10.90 11.58
CA ASP A 191 23.53 10.61 12.01
C ASP A 191 24.07 9.44 11.19
N LYS A 192 25.08 9.71 10.36
CA LYS A 192 25.72 8.71 9.47
C LYS A 192 26.46 7.61 10.25
N THR A 193 26.69 7.78 11.55
CA THR A 193 27.30 6.78 12.43
C THR A 193 26.28 5.84 13.08
N LYS A 194 24.99 6.10 12.89
CA LYS A 194 23.89 5.36 13.50
C LYS A 194 23.09 4.55 12.47
N GLU A 195 22.43 3.55 12.99
CA GLU A 195 21.42 2.77 12.29
C GLU A 195 20.05 3.00 12.91
N TYR A 196 19.03 3.13 12.08
CA TYR A 196 17.69 3.41 12.53
C TYR A 196 16.79 2.21 12.27
N LEU A 197 16.01 1.82 13.27
CA LEU A 197 15.03 0.76 13.13
C LEU A 197 13.81 1.33 12.39
N ILE A 198 13.49 0.72 11.26
CA ILE A 198 12.26 0.97 10.51
C ILE A 198 11.41 -0.29 10.49
N MET A 199 10.12 -0.13 10.70
CA MET A 199 9.14 -1.21 10.67
C MET A 199 8.02 -0.88 9.68
N ASP A 200 7.56 -1.90 8.97
CA ASP A 200 6.38 -1.86 8.09
C ASP A 200 5.36 -2.87 8.61
N CYS A 201 4.41 -2.36 9.40
CA CYS A 201 3.35 -3.11 10.08
C CYS A 201 2.14 -3.28 9.15
N GLY A 202 2.23 -4.27 8.28
CA GLY A 202 1.13 -4.67 7.39
C GLY A 202 0.13 -5.62 8.06
N ALA A 203 -0.91 -6.02 7.33
CA ALA A 203 -1.92 -6.95 7.82
C ALA A 203 -1.40 -8.40 7.92
N THR A 204 -0.48 -8.82 7.06
CA THR A 204 0.04 -10.21 7.07
C THR A 204 1.35 -10.34 7.83
N PHE A 205 2.28 -9.40 7.62
CA PHE A 205 3.60 -9.44 8.23
C PHE A 205 4.02 -8.05 8.70
N ILE A 206 4.83 -8.04 9.76
CA ILE A 206 5.64 -6.91 10.19
C ILE A 206 7.04 -7.12 9.58
N LYS A 207 7.40 -6.27 8.63
CA LYS A 207 8.78 -6.21 8.11
C LYS A 207 9.58 -5.27 9.00
N ARG A 208 10.86 -5.59 9.20
CA ARG A 208 11.74 -4.87 10.13
C ARG A 208 13.08 -4.76 9.45
N SER A 209 13.64 -3.56 9.44
CA SER A 209 14.91 -3.30 8.80
C SER A 209 15.70 -2.28 9.60
N TYR A 210 17.01 -2.46 9.64
CA TYR A 210 17.91 -1.39 10.02
C TYR A 210 18.35 -0.64 8.77
N ILE A 211 18.32 0.68 8.85
CA ILE A 211 18.82 1.52 7.78
C ILE A 211 20.01 2.35 8.25
N SER A 212 20.98 2.49 7.36
CA SER A 212 22.10 3.42 7.54
C SER A 212 22.22 4.33 6.33
N PHE A 213 22.62 5.57 6.59
CA PHE A 213 22.90 6.55 5.56
C PHE A 213 24.39 6.52 5.26
N LYS A 214 24.76 6.03 4.07
CA LYS A 214 26.08 6.33 3.51
C LYS A 214 26.08 7.78 3.00
N ASN A 215 27.13 8.22 2.29
CA ASN A 215 27.18 9.54 1.63
C ASN A 215 25.82 9.93 1.03
N ASP A 216 25.50 11.24 0.98
CA ASP A 216 24.16 11.89 1.03
C ASP A 216 22.97 11.35 0.20
N CYS A 217 23.09 10.24 -0.52
CA CYS A 217 22.03 9.62 -1.30
C CYS A 217 21.93 8.08 -1.18
N GLU A 218 22.90 7.36 -0.62
CA GLU A 218 22.87 5.89 -0.61
C GLU A 218 22.31 5.36 0.72
N LEU A 219 21.09 4.84 0.67
CA LEU A 219 20.44 4.15 1.78
C LEU A 219 20.81 2.67 1.76
N ASN A 220 21.55 2.22 2.77
CA ASN A 220 21.76 0.81 3.03
C ASN A 220 20.59 0.27 3.86
N VAL A 221 20.03 -0.87 3.46
CA VAL A 221 18.88 -1.51 4.12
C VAL A 221 19.28 -2.93 4.50
N GLU A 222 19.36 -3.19 5.80
CA GLU A 222 19.56 -4.52 6.36
C GLU A 222 18.20 -5.05 6.82
N ASN A 223 17.65 -6.01 6.07
CA ASN A 223 16.35 -6.61 6.39
C ASN A 223 16.50 -7.70 7.45
N LEU A 224 15.71 -7.61 8.52
CA LEU A 224 15.52 -8.69 9.47
C LEU A 224 14.43 -9.66 8.98
N GLU A 225 14.35 -10.83 9.60
CA GLU A 225 13.29 -11.79 9.31
C GLU A 225 11.91 -11.17 9.57
N LYS A 226 10.98 -11.39 8.62
CA LYS A 226 9.60 -10.91 8.72
C LYS A 226 8.89 -11.64 9.85
N VAL A 227 8.13 -10.92 10.66
CA VAL A 227 7.33 -11.49 11.76
C VAL A 227 5.86 -11.51 11.35
N LEU A 228 5.12 -12.55 11.71
CA LEU A 228 3.68 -12.59 11.45
C LEU A 228 2.95 -11.48 12.22
N SER A 229 2.07 -10.75 11.54
CA SER A 229 1.14 -9.82 12.20
C SER A 229 0.11 -10.63 12.98
N LYS A 230 -0.20 -10.22 14.21
CA LYS A 230 -1.17 -10.87 15.10
C LYS A 230 -2.09 -9.81 15.70
N TYR A 231 -3.33 -10.19 16.02
CA TYR A 231 -4.31 -9.32 16.65
C TYR A 231 -4.67 -8.10 15.77
N VAL A 232 -4.71 -8.31 14.45
CA VAL A 232 -5.01 -7.27 13.44
C VAL A 232 -6.42 -7.42 12.85
N GLU A 233 -7.25 -8.27 13.45
CA GLU A 233 -8.67 -8.36 13.19
C GLU A 233 -9.35 -7.05 13.62
N TRP A 234 -10.48 -6.69 13.03
CA TRP A 234 -11.09 -5.36 13.21
C TRP A 234 -12.60 -5.37 13.45
N GLU A 235 -13.24 -6.53 13.40
CA GLU A 235 -14.66 -6.71 13.69
C GLU A 235 -14.80 -7.25 15.12
N TYR A 236 -15.51 -6.51 15.96
CA TYR A 236 -15.75 -6.82 17.38
C TYR A 236 -17.20 -6.58 17.73
N GLU A 237 -17.75 -7.40 18.63
CA GLU A 237 -19.14 -7.23 19.09
C GLU A 237 -19.23 -6.13 20.15
N THR A 238 -18.19 -5.98 20.97
CA THR A 238 -18.17 -5.01 22.07
C THR A 238 -16.89 -4.15 22.11
N LEU A 239 -17.00 -2.98 22.73
CA LEU A 239 -15.85 -2.09 22.96
C LEU A 239 -14.82 -2.69 23.91
N GLU A 240 -15.25 -3.49 24.89
CA GLU A 240 -14.34 -4.14 25.84
C GLU A 240 -13.49 -5.21 25.13
N GLU A 241 -14.09 -6.03 24.26
CA GLU A 241 -13.35 -6.96 23.41
C GLU A 241 -12.35 -6.24 22.50
N GLU A 242 -12.76 -5.14 21.86
CA GLU A 242 -11.86 -4.34 21.01
C GLU A 242 -10.66 -3.81 21.82
N LYS A 243 -10.90 -3.38 23.06
CA LYS A 243 -9.86 -2.86 23.96
C LYS A 243 -8.93 -3.96 24.46
N GLU A 244 -9.43 -5.15 24.78
CA GLU A 244 -8.60 -6.31 25.11
C GLU A 244 -7.69 -6.71 23.95
N GLU A 245 -8.23 -6.74 22.73
CA GLU A 245 -7.44 -6.99 21.52
C GLU A 245 -6.44 -5.86 21.22
N ALA A 246 -6.77 -4.61 21.57
CA ALA A 246 -5.82 -3.51 21.47
C ALA A 246 -4.61 -3.72 22.38
N LEU A 247 -4.81 -4.19 23.61
CA LEU A 247 -3.72 -4.53 24.53
C LEU A 247 -2.85 -5.68 24.00
N LYS A 248 -3.46 -6.71 23.41
CA LYS A 248 -2.73 -7.83 22.78
C LYS A 248 -1.91 -7.37 21.58
N LEU A 249 -2.50 -6.54 20.71
CA LEU A 249 -1.80 -5.94 19.56
C LEU A 249 -0.63 -5.06 20.01
N HIS A 250 -0.83 -4.20 21.00
CA HIS A 250 0.22 -3.37 21.59
C HIS A 250 1.36 -4.22 22.15
N GLY A 251 1.03 -5.25 22.95
CA GLY A 251 2.03 -6.17 23.51
C GLY A 251 2.84 -6.88 22.43
N HIS A 252 2.19 -7.27 21.32
CA HIS A 252 2.87 -7.87 20.16
C HIS A 252 3.81 -6.87 19.48
N ILE A 253 3.37 -5.64 19.19
CA ILE A 253 4.22 -4.59 18.59
C ILE A 253 5.43 -4.29 19.48
N LEU A 254 5.20 -4.08 20.78
CA LEU A 254 6.26 -3.79 21.76
C LEU A 254 7.28 -4.94 21.84
N LYS A 255 6.80 -6.18 21.85
CA LYS A 255 7.68 -7.36 21.80
C LYS A 255 8.54 -7.34 20.53
N VAL A 256 7.93 -7.13 19.36
CA VAL A 256 8.65 -7.11 18.08
C VAL A 256 9.71 -6.00 18.05
N ILE A 257 9.43 -4.81 18.60
CA ILE A 257 10.41 -3.73 18.73
C ILE A 257 11.58 -4.19 19.61
N LYS A 258 11.30 -4.74 20.79
CA LYS A 258 12.35 -5.22 21.72
C LYS A 258 13.21 -6.31 21.10
N ASP A 259 12.60 -7.29 20.45
CA ASP A 259 13.29 -8.36 19.74
C ASP A 259 14.18 -7.79 18.63
N SER A 260 13.69 -6.78 17.88
CA SER A 260 14.48 -6.10 16.86
C SER A 260 15.67 -5.35 17.44
N LEU A 261 15.47 -4.62 18.53
CA LEU A 261 16.54 -3.87 19.22
C LEU A 261 17.58 -4.80 19.86
N SER A 262 17.20 -6.02 20.26
CA SER A 262 18.14 -7.02 20.77
C SER A 262 19.03 -7.65 19.70
N TYR A 263 18.72 -7.44 18.41
CA TYR A 263 19.53 -7.95 17.30
C TYR A 263 20.98 -7.46 17.38
N TYR A 264 21.19 -6.21 17.80
CA TYR A 264 22.52 -5.69 18.09
C TYR A 264 22.80 -5.78 19.59
N ASN A 265 23.81 -6.56 19.97
CA ASN A 265 24.34 -6.59 21.34
C ASN A 265 24.84 -5.21 21.81
N ASN A 266 25.18 -4.30 20.88
CA ASN A 266 25.64 -2.95 21.18
C ASN A 266 24.61 -1.88 20.75
N LYS A 267 23.70 -1.55 21.67
CA LYS A 267 22.64 -0.54 21.47
C LYS A 267 23.15 0.87 21.15
N ILE A 268 24.43 1.17 21.38
CA ILE A 268 25.04 2.48 21.08
C ILE A 268 25.01 2.78 19.57
N ARG A 269 24.95 1.76 18.71
CA ARG A 269 24.88 1.93 17.25
C ARG A 269 23.49 2.33 16.75
N VAL A 270 22.44 2.11 17.56
CA VAL A 270 21.06 2.41 17.15
C VAL A 270 20.74 3.88 17.42
N GLY A 271 20.23 4.57 16.41
CA GLY A 271 19.72 5.93 16.52
C GLY A 271 18.52 5.98 17.48
N ASN A 272 18.22 7.16 18.00
CA ASN A 272 17.13 7.36 18.97
C ASN A 272 15.75 7.48 18.32
N GLU A 273 15.62 7.28 17.01
CA GLU A 273 14.33 7.31 16.29
C GLU A 273 13.96 5.92 15.78
N ILE A 274 12.68 5.56 15.93
CA ILE A 274 12.07 4.37 15.34
C ILE A 274 10.90 4.82 14.48
N ILE A 275 10.96 4.52 13.18
CA ILE A 275 9.88 4.85 12.25
C ILE A 275 9.05 3.60 12.00
N ILE A 276 7.74 3.71 12.18
CA ILE A 276 6.81 2.60 12.01
C ILE A 276 5.75 3.02 10.98
N SER A 277 5.87 2.47 9.77
CA SER A 277 4.79 2.44 8.80
C SER A 277 3.69 1.50 9.30
N VAL A 278 2.44 1.95 9.34
CA VAL A 278 1.30 1.16 9.81
C VAL A 278 0.22 1.16 8.73
N ALA A 279 -0.40 0.01 8.50
CA ALA A 279 -1.57 -0.14 7.62
C ALA A 279 -2.85 0.46 8.22
N ASN A 280 -2.76 1.73 8.66
CA ASN A 280 -3.86 2.57 9.13
C ASN A 280 -3.48 4.05 9.03
N TYR A 281 -4.49 4.92 8.98
CA TYR A 281 -4.31 6.36 8.93
C TYR A 281 -3.82 6.90 10.27
N ILE A 282 -2.81 7.76 10.21
CA ILE A 282 -2.15 8.35 11.37
C ILE A 282 -2.18 9.87 11.20
N ASN A 283 -2.56 10.57 12.26
CA ASN A 283 -2.50 12.02 12.33
C ASN A 283 -1.76 12.45 13.61
N ASN A 284 -0.51 12.86 13.48
CA ASN A 284 0.32 13.32 14.60
C ASN A 284 0.30 12.38 15.82
N GLY A 285 0.50 11.07 15.56
CA GLY A 285 0.49 10.03 16.59
C GLY A 285 -0.90 9.53 17.01
N VAL A 286 -1.97 10.18 16.56
CA VAL A 286 -3.35 9.70 16.72
C VAL A 286 -3.64 8.66 15.64
N VAL A 287 -4.16 7.51 16.07
CA VAL A 287 -4.55 6.41 15.17
C VAL A 287 -6.03 6.53 14.83
N GLU A 288 -6.37 6.55 13.55
CA GLU A 288 -7.76 6.62 13.10
C GLU A 288 -8.54 5.32 13.40
N ASN A 289 -9.85 5.45 13.64
CA ASN A 289 -10.73 4.31 13.85
C ASN A 289 -11.02 3.56 12.53
N ARG A 290 -10.03 2.84 12.02
CA ARG A 290 -10.14 2.06 10.79
C ARG A 290 -9.21 0.86 10.76
N GLY A 291 -9.73 -0.28 10.30
CA GLY A 291 -8.95 -1.50 10.10
C GLY A 291 -8.32 -2.04 11.39
N GLY A 292 -7.46 -3.05 11.24
CA GLY A 292 -6.89 -3.79 12.37
C GLY A 292 -6.17 -2.94 13.39
N TYR A 293 -5.31 -2.02 12.93
CA TYR A 293 -4.52 -1.20 13.84
C TYR A 293 -5.34 -0.08 14.51
N GLY A 294 -6.58 0.18 14.06
CA GLY A 294 -7.43 1.25 14.58
C GLY A 294 -7.71 1.15 16.07
N LYS A 295 -7.77 -0.07 16.60
CA LYS A 295 -8.00 -0.34 18.04
C LYS A 295 -6.95 0.27 18.96
N LEU A 296 -5.75 0.59 18.46
CA LEU A 296 -4.68 1.21 19.26
C LEU A 296 -5.07 2.59 19.80
N ARG A 297 -6.02 3.27 19.16
CA ARG A 297 -6.62 4.53 19.65
C ARG A 297 -7.26 4.39 21.03
N LEU A 298 -7.67 3.17 21.42
CA LEU A 298 -8.33 2.90 22.71
C LEU A 298 -7.35 2.86 23.87
N LEU A 299 -6.04 2.82 23.59
CA LEU A 299 -5.00 2.74 24.63
C LEU A 299 -4.50 4.12 25.04
N ASN A 300 -4.37 5.04 24.07
CA ASN A 300 -3.94 6.41 24.30
C ASN A 300 -4.29 7.29 23.10
N ASP A 301 -4.56 8.58 23.37
CA ASP A 301 -4.80 9.56 22.31
C ASP A 301 -3.59 9.72 21.38
N ASN A 302 -2.37 9.71 21.95
CA ASN A 302 -1.12 9.76 21.19
C ASN A 302 -0.32 8.46 21.35
N TYR A 303 -0.49 7.55 20.39
CA TYR A 303 0.13 6.23 20.45
C TYR A 303 1.67 6.27 20.27
N GLU A 304 2.22 7.28 19.57
CA GLU A 304 3.66 7.52 19.47
C GLU A 304 4.30 7.71 20.85
N THR A 305 3.71 8.60 21.67
CA THR A 305 4.20 8.94 23.01
C THR A 305 4.01 7.77 23.97
N PHE A 306 2.84 7.14 23.94
CA PHE A 306 2.54 5.97 24.76
C PHE A 306 3.53 4.82 24.50
N LEU A 307 3.81 4.50 23.24
CA LEU A 307 4.77 3.45 22.88
C LEU A 307 6.20 3.82 23.30
N SER A 308 6.59 5.09 23.15
CA SER A 308 7.87 5.63 23.61
C SER A 308 8.08 5.44 25.12
N ASP A 309 7.05 5.74 25.93
CA ASP A 309 7.09 5.59 27.39
C ASP A 309 7.17 4.12 27.82
N CYS A 310 6.43 3.23 27.15
CA CYS A 310 6.53 1.79 27.40
C CYS A 310 7.94 1.24 27.09
N ILE A 311 8.56 1.67 26.00
CA ILE A 311 9.93 1.26 25.65
C ILE A 311 10.93 1.81 26.67
N LEU A 312 10.78 3.07 27.09
CA LEU A 312 11.62 3.67 28.12
C LEU A 312 11.55 2.88 29.42
N LYS A 313 10.35 2.49 29.87
CA LYS A 313 10.16 1.70 31.09
C LYS A 313 10.85 0.34 31.01
N ASP A 314 10.76 -0.33 29.86
CA ASP A 314 11.29 -1.68 29.68
C ASP A 314 12.80 -1.72 29.42
N LEU A 315 13.34 -0.73 28.68
CA LEU A 315 14.73 -0.74 28.19
C LEU A 315 15.62 0.33 28.82
N ASN A 316 15.05 1.24 29.63
CA ASN A 316 15.73 2.42 30.17
C ASN A 316 16.39 3.31 29.10
N ILE A 317 15.82 3.32 27.89
CA ILE A 317 16.27 4.13 26.75
C ILE A 317 15.05 4.78 26.12
N ARG A 318 15.11 6.10 25.93
CA ARG A 318 14.06 6.86 25.23
C ARG A 318 14.29 6.77 23.72
N PHE A 319 13.31 6.24 23.01
CA PHE A 319 13.22 6.34 21.55
C PHE A 319 12.09 7.27 21.16
N GLN A 320 12.34 8.19 20.23
CA GLN A 320 11.31 8.93 19.54
C GLN A 320 10.63 8.00 18.52
N ILE A 321 9.32 7.80 18.69
CA ILE A 321 8.53 6.97 17.80
C ILE A 321 7.85 7.88 16.78
N LYS A 322 7.92 7.53 15.50
CA LYS A 322 7.11 8.15 14.46
C LYS A 322 6.25 7.10 13.79
N LEU A 323 4.93 7.29 13.86
CA LEU A 323 3.97 6.49 13.10
C LEU A 323 3.67 7.19 11.78
N VAL A 324 3.62 6.41 10.71
CA VAL A 324 3.30 6.89 9.37
C VAL A 324 2.30 5.92 8.74
N HIS A 325 1.29 6.43 8.05
CA HIS A 325 0.42 5.58 7.23
C HIS A 325 1.23 4.91 6.10
N ASP A 326 0.99 3.63 5.85
CA ASP A 326 1.73 2.83 4.86
C ASP A 326 1.74 3.46 3.46
N GLY A 327 0.60 3.92 2.95
CA GLY A 327 0.53 4.64 1.67
C GLY A 327 1.40 5.90 1.65
N THR A 328 1.44 6.62 2.76
CA THR A 328 2.24 7.85 2.92
C THR A 328 3.74 7.52 3.00
N ALA A 329 4.10 6.44 3.71
CA ALA A 329 5.45 5.92 3.73
C ALA A 329 5.91 5.49 2.33
N MET A 330 5.10 4.74 1.58
CA MET A 330 5.42 4.34 0.20
C MET A 330 5.59 5.55 -0.73
N ALA A 331 4.69 6.54 -0.63
CA ALA A 331 4.70 7.72 -1.49
C ALA A 331 5.92 8.61 -1.26
N ALA A 332 6.44 8.69 -0.02
CA ALA A 332 7.61 9.51 0.31
C ALA A 332 8.89 9.11 -0.45
N ASN A 333 8.97 7.87 -0.96
CA ASN A 333 10.07 7.43 -1.83
C ASN A 333 10.09 8.18 -3.19
N PHE A 334 8.98 8.83 -3.54
CA PHE A 334 8.76 9.50 -4.81
C PHE A 334 8.60 11.01 -4.68
N LYS A 335 9.06 11.62 -3.58
CA LYS A 335 8.89 13.06 -3.28
C LYS A 335 9.31 14.02 -4.40
N ASN A 336 10.18 13.58 -5.32
CA ASN A 336 10.64 14.37 -6.46
C ASN A 336 9.65 14.38 -7.64
N TYR A 337 8.58 13.58 -7.58
CA TYR A 337 7.55 13.51 -8.62
C TYR A 337 6.38 14.44 -8.27
N SER A 338 6.36 15.65 -8.83
CA SER A 338 5.24 16.59 -8.67
C SER A 338 3.93 16.08 -9.30
N ASN A 339 2.78 16.49 -8.75
CA ASN A 339 1.43 16.15 -9.25
C ASN A 339 1.22 14.64 -9.42
N SER A 340 1.63 13.87 -8.41
CA SER A 340 1.69 12.43 -8.47
C SER A 340 0.88 11.78 -7.36
N VAL A 341 0.50 10.53 -7.60
CA VAL A 341 -0.09 9.65 -6.60
C VAL A 341 0.60 8.30 -6.66
N CYS A 342 0.88 7.75 -5.49
CA CYS A 342 1.34 6.37 -5.31
C CYS A 342 0.11 5.50 -5.04
N VAL A 343 -0.11 4.48 -5.87
CA VAL A 343 -1.22 3.54 -5.75
C VAL A 343 -0.63 2.14 -5.57
N SER A 344 -0.85 1.55 -4.40
CA SER A 344 -0.44 0.17 -4.15
C SER A 344 -1.49 -0.81 -4.65
N LEU A 345 -1.05 -1.83 -5.38
CA LEU A 345 -1.87 -2.91 -5.91
C LEU A 345 -1.68 -4.14 -5.02
N GLY A 346 -2.73 -4.50 -4.27
CA GLY A 346 -2.69 -5.59 -3.30
C GLY A 346 -4.07 -6.18 -3.03
N THR A 347 -4.32 -6.63 -1.80
CA THR A 347 -5.65 -7.07 -1.34
C THR A 347 -6.69 -5.97 -1.50
N CYS A 348 -6.29 -4.74 -1.19
CA CYS A 348 -7.02 -3.52 -1.45
C CYS A 348 -6.05 -2.49 -2.04
N PHE A 349 -6.59 -1.45 -2.67
CA PHE A 349 -5.80 -0.29 -3.07
C PHE A 349 -5.35 0.52 -1.85
N GLY A 350 -4.04 0.74 -1.73
CA GLY A 350 -3.48 1.79 -0.89
C GLY A 350 -3.22 3.05 -1.74
N VAL A 351 -3.36 4.21 -1.12
CA VAL A 351 -3.13 5.50 -1.80
C VAL A 351 -2.23 6.37 -0.91
N GLY A 352 -1.25 7.00 -1.51
CA GLY A 352 -0.43 8.04 -0.87
C GLY A 352 0.01 9.11 -1.86
N PHE A 353 0.39 10.27 -1.36
CA PHE A 353 0.85 11.40 -2.17
C PHE A 353 2.29 11.74 -1.79
N PRO A 354 3.21 11.85 -2.78
CA PRO A 354 4.62 12.15 -2.51
C PRO A 354 4.90 13.54 -1.96
#